data_AF-A0A7J9HQG7-F1
#
_entry.id   AF-A0A7J9HQG7-F1
#
_cell.length_a   1.000
_cell.length_b   1.000
_cell.length_c   1.000
_cell.angle_alpha   90.00
_cell.angle_beta   90.00
_cell.angle_gamma   90.00
#
_symmetry.space_group_name_H-M   'P 1'
#
loop_
_entity.id
_entity.type
_entity.pdbx_description
1 polymer ?
#
loop_
_entity_poly.entity_id
_entity_poly.type
_entity_poly.pdbx_seq_one_letter_code
_entity_poly.pdbx_strand_id
1 'polypeptide(L)'
;MMHDFAITENFVVIPDQQVVFKLQEMITGGSPVIYDKNKKSRFGILSKNASDSKDIIWVESPETFCFHLWNAWEEPESDEVVVIGSCMTPPDSIFNECDESLKSVLSEIRLNLKTGESTRRPIISESEQVNLEAGMVNRNHLGRKTRYAYLAIAEPWPKVSGFAKVDIFTGEVKKHVYGDKRYGGEPFFLPRNDDPESAEDDGYILCFVHDEKTWKSELQIVNAMNLQLEASIKLPSRVPYGFHGTFIDAKSLVNQA
;
A
#
# COMPACT_ATOMS: atom_id res chain seq x y z
N MET A 1 0.23 15.99 -6.73
CA MET A 1 1.35 15.05 -6.59
C MET A 1 0.73 13.67 -6.62
N MET A 2 1.22 12.80 -7.49
CA MET A 2 0.76 11.41 -7.61
C MET A 2 1.97 10.54 -7.37
N HIS A 3 2.06 9.98 -6.16
CA HIS A 3 3.14 9.06 -5.78
C HIS A 3 2.92 7.68 -6.41
N ASP A 4 1.67 7.23 -6.38
CA ASP A 4 1.27 5.89 -6.79
C ASP A 4 0.00 5.92 -7.64
N PHE A 5 -0.30 4.80 -8.29
CA PHE A 5 -1.51 4.56 -9.06
C PHE A 5 -1.85 3.06 -9.02
N ALA A 6 -3.10 2.70 -9.34
CA ALA A 6 -3.50 1.29 -9.39
C ALA A 6 -3.82 0.84 -10.82
N ILE A 7 -3.91 -0.46 -11.00
CA ILE A 7 -4.25 -1.10 -12.25
C ILE A 7 -5.36 -2.12 -11.98
N THR A 8 -6.22 -2.37 -12.96
CA THR A 8 -7.20 -3.47 -12.95
C THR A 8 -6.88 -4.44 -14.08
N GLU A 9 -7.82 -5.26 -14.56
CA GLU A 9 -7.62 -6.07 -15.76
C GLU A 9 -7.53 -5.18 -17.02
N ASN A 10 -8.43 -4.21 -17.16
CA ASN A 10 -8.62 -3.40 -18.36
C ASN A 10 -8.30 -1.91 -18.18
N PHE A 11 -8.24 -1.41 -16.94
CA PHE A 11 -8.08 0.02 -16.64
C PHE A 11 -6.81 0.33 -15.85
N VAL A 12 -6.42 1.60 -15.94
CA VAL A 12 -5.50 2.30 -15.07
C VAL A 12 -6.32 3.22 -14.17
N VAL A 13 -6.00 3.25 -12.88
CA VAL A 13 -6.69 4.03 -11.85
C VAL A 13 -5.74 5.10 -11.33
N ILE A 14 -6.05 6.35 -11.66
CA ILE A 14 -5.16 7.51 -11.46
C ILE A 14 -5.72 8.37 -10.33
N PRO A 15 -5.06 8.46 -9.17
CA PRO A 15 -5.58 9.25 -8.07
C PRO A 15 -5.18 10.74 -8.20
N ASP A 16 -6.12 11.61 -8.52
CA ASP A 16 -5.94 13.07 -8.53
C ASP A 16 -6.39 13.68 -7.20
N GLN A 17 -5.44 13.83 -6.27
CA GLN A 17 -5.68 14.12 -4.86
C GLN A 17 -5.28 15.55 -4.46
N GLN A 18 -5.51 15.89 -3.18
CA GLN A 18 -5.39 17.26 -2.65
C GLN A 18 -3.97 17.79 -2.40
N VAL A 19 -2.94 16.94 -2.43
CA VAL A 19 -1.55 17.40 -2.34
C VAL A 19 -1.10 17.90 -3.71
N VAL A 20 -0.78 19.18 -3.82
CA VAL A 20 -0.49 19.87 -5.09
C VAL A 20 0.86 20.58 -5.04
N PHE A 21 1.37 20.91 -6.23
CA PHE A 21 2.60 21.71 -6.37
C PHE A 21 2.24 23.18 -6.58
N LYS A 22 2.66 24.06 -5.65
CA LYS A 22 2.61 25.53 -5.80
C LYS A 22 4.03 26.09 -5.75
N LEU A 23 4.66 26.14 -6.92
CA LEU A 23 6.07 26.54 -7.03
C LEU A 23 6.34 27.98 -6.56
N GLN A 24 5.33 28.86 -6.56
CA GLN A 24 5.49 30.23 -6.04
C GLN A 24 5.87 30.28 -4.55
N GLU A 25 5.49 29.28 -3.75
CA GLU A 25 5.86 29.22 -2.32
C GLU A 25 7.37 29.16 -2.10
N MET A 26 8.13 28.66 -3.08
CA MET A 26 9.59 28.65 -2.98
C MET A 26 10.21 30.04 -3.00
N ILE A 27 9.54 31.04 -3.59
CA ILE A 27 10.03 32.42 -3.66
C ILE A 27 10.07 33.03 -2.25
N THR A 28 9.14 32.65 -1.39
CA THR A 28 9.06 33.09 0.02
C THR A 28 9.78 32.13 0.98
N GLY A 29 10.46 31.10 0.46
CA GLY A 29 11.18 30.09 1.24
C GLY A 29 10.29 28.97 1.81
N GLY A 30 9.03 28.90 1.39
CA GLY A 30 8.08 27.84 1.78
C GLY A 30 8.25 26.54 0.96
N SER A 31 7.54 25.49 1.39
CA SER A 31 7.49 24.22 0.66
C SER A 31 6.70 24.36 -0.65
N PRO A 32 7.21 23.87 -1.79
CA PRO A 32 6.45 23.82 -3.04
C PRO A 32 5.32 22.78 -3.02
N VAL A 33 5.31 21.88 -2.03
CA VAL A 33 4.29 20.83 -1.87
C VAL A 33 3.33 21.27 -0.77
N ILE A 34 2.09 21.49 -1.15
CA ILE A 34 1.07 22.01 -0.23
C ILE A 34 -0.20 21.16 -0.28
N TYR A 35 -0.96 21.17 0.81
CA TYR A 35 -2.29 20.58 0.88
C TYR A 35 -3.35 21.62 0.53
N ASP A 36 -4.04 21.43 -0.60
CA ASP A 36 -5.12 22.29 -1.04
C ASP A 36 -6.48 21.75 -0.57
N LYS A 37 -6.97 22.29 0.54
CA LYS A 37 -8.26 21.92 1.16
C LYS A 37 -9.46 22.15 0.22
N ASN A 38 -9.35 23.04 -0.76
CA ASN A 38 -10.44 23.36 -1.68
C ASN A 38 -10.49 22.42 -2.89
N LYS A 39 -9.39 21.71 -3.19
CA LYS A 39 -9.38 20.71 -4.25
C LYS A 39 -10.23 19.52 -3.80
N LYS A 40 -11.11 19.04 -4.68
CA LYS A 40 -11.78 17.76 -4.48
C LYS A 40 -10.87 16.64 -4.98
N SER A 41 -10.65 15.63 -4.13
CA SER A 41 -10.02 14.38 -4.56
C SER A 41 -10.93 13.63 -5.51
N ARG A 42 -10.34 12.97 -6.49
CA ARG A 42 -11.03 12.16 -7.51
C ARG A 42 -10.11 11.10 -8.07
N PHE A 43 -10.69 10.07 -8.68
CA PHE A 43 -9.97 9.03 -9.39
C PHE A 43 -10.30 9.09 -10.88
N GLY A 44 -9.28 9.05 -11.71
CA GLY A 44 -9.39 8.93 -13.15
C GLY A 44 -9.28 7.48 -13.57
N ILE A 45 -10.27 6.97 -14.29
CA ILE A 45 -10.31 5.61 -14.81
C ILE A 45 -10.09 5.68 -16.30
N LEU A 46 -8.99 5.10 -16.77
CA LEU A 46 -8.58 5.14 -18.17
C LEU A 46 -8.32 3.73 -18.67
N SER A 47 -8.88 3.39 -19.84
CA SER A 47 -8.55 2.10 -20.48
C SER A 47 -7.05 2.01 -20.74
N LYS A 48 -6.44 0.87 -20.44
CA LYS A 48 -5.00 0.62 -20.70
C LYS A 48 -4.63 0.80 -22.17
N ASN A 49 -5.59 0.56 -23.07
CA ASN A 49 -5.43 0.66 -24.51
C ASN A 49 -6.04 1.95 -25.08
N ALA A 50 -6.35 2.94 -24.23
CA ALA A 50 -6.88 4.22 -24.68
C ALA A 50 -5.89 4.94 -25.61
N SER A 51 -6.40 5.49 -26.71
CA SER A 51 -5.61 6.26 -27.66
C SER A 51 -5.63 7.77 -27.38
N ASP A 52 -6.63 8.26 -26.63
CA ASP A 52 -6.77 9.67 -26.27
C ASP A 52 -7.07 9.81 -24.76
N SER A 53 -6.45 10.82 -24.15
CA SER A 53 -6.72 11.28 -22.78
C SER A 53 -8.19 11.63 -22.50
N LYS A 54 -8.99 11.94 -23.53
CA LYS A 54 -10.41 12.29 -23.38
C LYS A 54 -11.27 11.11 -22.91
N ASP A 55 -10.77 9.89 -23.04
CA ASP A 55 -11.50 8.68 -22.64
C ASP A 55 -11.43 8.43 -21.11
N ILE A 56 -10.77 9.33 -20.37
CA ILE A 56 -10.69 9.23 -18.91
C ILE A 56 -12.06 9.53 -18.27
N ILE A 57 -12.50 8.62 -17.42
CA ILE A 57 -13.71 8.79 -16.60
C ILE A 57 -13.26 9.28 -15.22
N TRP A 58 -13.68 10.50 -14.85
CA TRP A 58 -13.38 11.06 -13.52
C TRP A 58 -14.51 10.76 -12.54
N VAL A 59 -14.18 10.11 -11.44
CA VAL A 59 -15.08 9.80 -10.32
C VAL A 59 -14.66 10.62 -9.10
N GLU A 60 -15.52 11.49 -8.59
CA GLU A 60 -15.21 12.29 -7.39
C GLU A 60 -15.16 11.39 -6.15
N SER A 61 -14.13 11.57 -5.32
CA SER A 61 -13.93 10.85 -4.05
C SER A 61 -13.50 11.84 -2.97
N PRO A 62 -14.46 12.56 -2.36
CA PRO A 62 -14.14 13.60 -1.39
C PRO A 62 -13.38 13.05 -0.18
N GLU A 63 -12.57 13.91 0.46
CA GLU A 63 -11.82 13.60 1.70
C GLU A 63 -10.99 12.31 1.64
N THR A 64 -10.52 11.98 0.44
CA THR A 64 -9.73 10.78 0.17
C THR A 64 -8.33 11.20 -0.24
N PHE A 65 -7.35 10.90 0.60
CA PHE A 65 -5.95 10.97 0.24
C PHE A 65 -5.29 9.65 0.61
N CYS A 66 -4.71 8.94 -0.35
CA CYS A 66 -4.03 7.67 -0.13
C CYS A 66 -2.66 7.75 -0.80
N PHE A 67 -1.59 7.57 -0.02
CA PHE A 67 -0.24 7.69 -0.55
C PHE A 67 0.12 6.49 -1.41
N HIS A 68 -0.27 5.29 -0.97
CA HIS A 68 -0.16 4.04 -1.72
C HIS A 68 -1.53 3.42 -2.01
N LEU A 69 -1.62 2.76 -3.17
CA LEU A 69 -2.76 1.95 -3.59
C LEU A 69 -2.28 0.49 -3.76
N TRP A 70 -2.79 -0.40 -2.93
CA TRP A 70 -2.28 -1.77 -2.82
C TRP A 70 -2.74 -2.67 -3.97
N ASN A 71 -3.99 -2.53 -4.38
CA ASN A 71 -4.54 -3.24 -5.53
C ASN A 71 -5.84 -2.59 -5.99
N ALA A 72 -6.28 -2.90 -7.20
CA ALA A 72 -7.61 -2.58 -7.68
C ALA A 72 -8.15 -3.69 -8.60
N TRP A 73 -9.47 -3.78 -8.73
CA TRP A 73 -10.11 -4.70 -9.66
C TRP A 73 -11.47 -4.19 -10.12
N GLU A 74 -11.98 -4.80 -11.18
CA GLU A 74 -13.29 -4.51 -11.74
C GLU A 74 -14.36 -5.43 -11.14
N GLU A 75 -15.54 -4.89 -10.84
CA GLU A 75 -16.78 -5.63 -10.55
C GLU A 75 -17.83 -5.25 -11.61
N PRO A 76 -17.83 -5.92 -12.79
CA PRO A 76 -18.70 -5.57 -13.90
C PRO A 76 -20.20 -5.69 -13.58
N GLU A 77 -20.55 -6.51 -12.57
CA GLU A 77 -21.94 -6.69 -12.15
C GLU A 77 -22.54 -5.42 -11.51
N SER A 78 -21.70 -4.55 -10.93
CA SER A 78 -22.10 -3.27 -10.34
C SER A 78 -21.60 -2.04 -11.11
N ASP A 79 -20.90 -2.24 -12.23
CA ASP A 79 -20.20 -1.18 -12.98
C ASP A 79 -19.19 -0.41 -12.11
N GLU A 80 -18.53 -1.10 -11.18
CA GLU A 80 -17.61 -0.49 -10.23
C GLU A 80 -16.17 -0.94 -10.44
N VAL A 81 -15.24 -0.04 -10.12
CA VAL A 81 -13.85 -0.36 -9.85
C VAL A 81 -13.64 -0.27 -8.34
N VAL A 82 -13.14 -1.35 -7.76
CA VAL A 82 -12.77 -1.42 -6.34
C VAL A 82 -11.28 -1.12 -6.22
N VAL A 83 -10.92 -0.19 -5.34
CA VAL A 83 -9.55 0.22 -5.07
C VAL A 83 -9.27 0.01 -3.58
N ILE A 84 -8.18 -0.68 -3.29
CA ILE A 84 -7.70 -0.90 -1.93
C ILE A 84 -6.48 -0.02 -1.72
N GLY A 85 -6.56 0.88 -0.75
CA GLY A 85 -5.48 1.83 -0.47
C GLY A 85 -5.41 2.20 0.99
N SER A 86 -4.26 2.71 1.41
CA SER A 86 -4.05 3.23 2.76
C SER A 86 -4.25 4.74 2.75
N CYS A 87 -5.39 5.18 3.29
CA CYS A 87 -5.80 6.57 3.20
C CYS A 87 -5.45 7.32 4.48
N MET A 88 -4.73 8.42 4.30
CA MET A 88 -4.02 9.12 5.35
C MET A 88 -4.74 10.40 5.75
N THR A 89 -4.71 10.72 7.04
CA THR A 89 -5.31 11.94 7.59
C THR A 89 -4.44 12.46 8.74
N PRO A 90 -4.01 13.74 8.70
CA PRO A 90 -4.17 14.68 7.59
C PRO A 90 -3.28 14.35 6.37
N PRO A 91 -3.66 14.75 5.14
CA PRO A 91 -2.91 14.43 3.91
C PRO A 91 -1.47 14.94 3.84
N ASP A 92 -1.14 16.01 4.56
CA ASP A 92 0.17 16.66 4.55
C ASP A 92 1.14 16.15 5.61
N SER A 93 0.72 15.23 6.50
CA SER A 93 1.58 14.65 7.53
C SER A 93 2.84 13.97 7.00
N ILE A 94 2.90 13.62 5.71
CA ILE A 94 4.10 13.04 5.08
C ILE A 94 5.16 14.13 4.82
N PHE A 95 4.72 15.35 4.50
CA PHE A 95 5.58 16.43 4.00
C PHE A 95 5.84 17.51 5.05
N ASN A 96 4.96 17.63 6.03
CA ASN A 96 5.04 18.61 7.10
C ASN A 96 5.02 17.89 8.46
N GLU A 97 5.88 18.33 9.38
CA GLU A 97 5.73 17.98 10.79
C GLU A 97 4.40 18.54 11.27
N CYS A 98 3.44 17.66 11.52
CA CYS A 98 2.15 18.00 12.08
C CYS A 98 2.10 17.49 13.52
N ASP A 99 1.65 18.34 14.46
CA ASP A 99 1.45 17.95 15.87
C ASP A 99 0.35 16.89 16.03
N GLU A 100 -0.49 16.70 15.01
CA GLU A 100 -1.55 15.69 15.00
C GLU A 100 -1.00 14.29 14.68
N SER A 101 -1.48 13.28 15.41
CA SER A 101 -1.14 11.89 15.15
C SER A 101 -1.68 11.46 13.77
N LEU A 102 -0.78 11.26 12.82
CA LEU A 102 -1.10 10.70 11.52
C LEU A 102 -1.90 9.39 11.68
N LYS A 103 -3.03 9.31 10.98
CA LYS A 103 -3.79 8.09 10.80
C LYS A 103 -3.63 7.61 9.38
N SER A 104 -3.17 6.37 9.19
CA SER A 104 -3.22 5.65 7.92
C SER A 104 -4.22 4.51 8.03
N VAL A 105 -5.35 4.65 7.31
CA VAL A 105 -6.48 3.73 7.39
C VAL A 105 -6.59 2.94 6.10
N LEU A 106 -6.39 1.63 6.19
CA LEU A 106 -6.67 0.71 5.09
C LEU A 106 -8.15 0.80 4.71
N SER A 107 -8.42 1.25 3.50
CA SER A 107 -9.75 1.60 3.01
C SER A 107 -10.07 0.85 1.72
N GLU A 108 -11.32 0.44 1.59
CA GLU A 108 -11.93 0.04 0.32
C GLU A 108 -12.63 1.27 -0.26
N ILE A 109 -12.29 1.61 -1.50
CA ILE A 109 -12.91 2.69 -2.27
C ILE A 109 -13.59 2.05 -3.47
N ARG A 110 -14.90 2.25 -3.62
CA ARG A 110 -15.65 1.80 -4.79
C ARG A 110 -15.96 2.99 -5.67
N LEU A 111 -15.69 2.85 -6.96
CA LEU A 111 -15.82 3.90 -7.97
C LEU A 111 -16.81 3.44 -9.03
N ASN A 112 -18.01 4.03 -9.06
CA ASN A 112 -19.01 3.65 -10.05
C ASN A 112 -18.80 4.43 -11.36
N LEU A 113 -18.54 3.69 -12.45
CA LEU A 113 -18.18 4.27 -13.74
C LEU A 113 -19.37 4.88 -14.48
N LYS A 114 -20.60 4.49 -14.13
CA LYS A 114 -21.83 5.01 -14.74
C LYS A 114 -22.37 6.24 -14.03
N THR A 115 -22.42 6.22 -12.70
CA THR A 115 -22.97 7.33 -11.92
C THR A 115 -21.93 8.42 -11.65
N GLY A 116 -20.64 8.07 -11.66
CA GLY A 116 -19.56 8.99 -11.27
C GLY A 116 -19.49 9.21 -9.75
N GLU A 117 -20.22 8.41 -8.98
CA GLU A 117 -20.20 8.43 -7.51
C GLU A 117 -19.16 7.45 -6.97
N SER A 118 -18.64 7.76 -5.78
CA SER A 118 -17.76 6.87 -5.05
C SER A 118 -18.26 6.62 -3.63
N THR A 119 -17.84 5.48 -3.09
CA THR A 119 -17.97 5.19 -1.66
C THR A 119 -16.60 4.82 -1.10
N ARG A 120 -16.39 5.12 0.19
CA ARG A 120 -15.19 4.75 0.91
C ARG A 120 -15.59 4.17 2.25
N ARG A 121 -14.98 3.05 2.63
CA ARG A 121 -15.12 2.46 3.96
C ARG A 121 -13.78 1.95 4.50
N PRO A 122 -13.53 2.04 5.82
CA PRO A 122 -12.41 1.33 6.43
C PRO A 122 -12.64 -0.19 6.32
N ILE A 123 -11.56 -0.94 6.08
CA ILE A 123 -11.60 -2.41 6.04
C ILE A 123 -11.57 -3.01 7.44
N ILE A 124 -10.77 -2.41 8.32
CA ILE A 124 -10.53 -2.90 9.69
C ILE A 124 -11.49 -2.17 10.64
N SER A 125 -11.98 -2.90 11.65
CA SER A 125 -12.82 -2.32 12.70
C SER A 125 -12.04 -1.28 13.52
N GLU A 126 -12.74 -0.28 14.06
CA GLU A 126 -12.10 0.75 14.90
C GLU A 126 -11.35 0.18 16.11
N SER A 127 -11.82 -0.94 16.68
CA SER A 127 -11.19 -1.63 17.81
C SER A 127 -9.87 -2.31 17.47
N GLU A 128 -9.67 -2.73 16.22
CA GLU A 128 -8.44 -3.39 15.77
C GLU A 128 -7.55 -2.49 14.91
N GLN A 129 -8.00 -1.25 14.69
CA GLN A 129 -7.34 -0.25 13.85
C GLN A 129 -5.89 -0.08 14.27
N VAL A 130 -5.01 -0.20 13.29
CA VAL A 130 -3.59 0.10 13.37
C VAL A 130 -3.17 0.88 12.14
N ASN A 131 -2.12 1.68 12.25
CA ASN A 131 -1.57 2.38 11.10
C ASN A 131 -0.90 1.39 10.14
N LEU A 132 -1.54 1.16 8.98
CA LEU A 132 -1.02 0.27 7.94
C LEU A 132 -0.53 1.08 6.75
N GLU A 133 0.74 0.91 6.42
CA GLU A 133 1.38 1.48 5.23
C GLU A 133 2.38 0.49 4.64
N ALA A 134 3.09 0.88 3.59
CA ALA A 134 4.20 0.16 2.96
C ALA A 134 4.06 -1.37 2.99
N GLY A 135 3.46 -1.95 1.94
CA GLY A 135 3.26 -3.38 1.84
C GLY A 135 2.81 -3.82 0.46
N MET A 136 2.23 -5.00 0.37
CA MET A 136 1.79 -5.56 -0.91
C MET A 136 0.68 -6.60 -0.78
N VAL A 137 0.09 -6.90 -1.93
CA VAL A 137 -0.76 -8.06 -2.17
C VAL A 137 0.03 -9.14 -2.92
N ASN A 138 -0.57 -10.30 -3.14
CA ASN A 138 0.02 -11.30 -4.04
C ASN A 138 0.12 -10.74 -5.47
N ARG A 139 1.35 -10.61 -5.98
CA ARG A 139 1.66 -10.03 -7.30
C ARG A 139 1.01 -10.79 -8.45
N ASN A 140 0.71 -12.08 -8.30
CA ASN A 140 0.05 -12.90 -9.31
C ASN A 140 -1.44 -12.52 -9.49
N HIS A 141 -1.99 -11.76 -8.54
CA HIS A 141 -3.36 -11.24 -8.56
C HIS A 141 -3.42 -9.72 -8.73
N LEU A 142 -2.32 -9.08 -9.10
CA LEU A 142 -2.27 -7.64 -9.30
C LEU A 142 -3.22 -7.21 -10.43
N GLY A 143 -4.11 -6.26 -10.15
CA GLY A 143 -5.19 -5.85 -11.04
C GLY A 143 -6.42 -6.76 -11.05
N ARG A 144 -6.43 -7.80 -10.21
CA ARG A 144 -7.54 -8.74 -10.03
C ARG A 144 -7.96 -8.78 -8.57
N LYS A 145 -9.13 -9.35 -8.33
CA LYS A 145 -9.67 -9.48 -6.97
C LYS A 145 -8.73 -10.31 -6.09
N THR A 146 -8.29 -9.71 -4.99
CA THR A 146 -7.43 -10.31 -3.96
C THR A 146 -8.16 -10.33 -2.63
N ARG A 147 -7.82 -11.27 -1.75
CA ARG A 147 -8.35 -11.37 -0.39
C ARG A 147 -7.35 -10.91 0.67
N TYR A 148 -6.05 -11.07 0.44
CA TYR A 148 -5.04 -10.83 1.46
C TYR A 148 -4.10 -9.69 1.10
N ALA A 149 -3.89 -8.79 2.07
CA ALA A 149 -2.86 -7.76 2.01
C ALA A 149 -1.87 -7.93 3.17
N TYR A 150 -0.59 -7.72 2.90
CA TYR A 150 0.49 -7.75 3.88
C TYR A 150 1.08 -6.36 4.00
N LEU A 151 0.82 -5.68 5.12
CA LEU A 151 1.11 -4.26 5.30
C LEU A 151 1.94 -4.02 6.55
N ALA A 152 2.89 -3.09 6.49
CA ALA A 152 3.70 -2.69 7.64
C ALA A 152 2.83 -2.02 8.72
N ILE A 153 3.07 -2.38 9.98
CA ILE A 153 2.46 -1.73 11.15
C ILE A 153 3.34 -0.55 11.54
N ALA A 154 2.96 0.66 11.11
CA ALA A 154 3.72 1.90 11.29
C ALA A 154 3.48 2.52 12.68
N GLU A 155 3.78 1.76 13.73
CA GLU A 155 3.60 2.15 15.12
C GLU A 155 4.86 1.83 15.95
N PRO A 156 5.51 2.84 16.58
CA PRO A 156 5.22 4.27 16.51
C PRO A 156 5.65 4.87 15.16
N TRP A 157 4.87 5.77 14.58
CA TRP A 157 5.25 6.47 13.34
C TRP A 157 6.59 7.23 13.52
N PRO A 158 7.53 7.16 12.54
CA PRO A 158 7.49 6.42 11.26
C PRO A 158 8.12 5.02 11.34
N LYS A 159 8.40 4.48 12.53
CA LYS A 159 9.01 3.16 12.71
C LYS A 159 7.97 2.04 12.52
N VAL A 160 8.42 0.94 11.91
CA VAL A 160 7.58 -0.23 11.64
C VAL A 160 7.86 -1.32 12.68
N SER A 161 6.93 -1.59 13.59
CA SER A 161 7.10 -2.58 14.68
C SER A 161 6.78 -4.02 14.28
N GLY A 162 6.25 -4.22 13.09
CA GLY A 162 5.83 -5.51 12.57
C GLY A 162 5.10 -5.37 11.25
N PHE A 163 4.43 -6.43 10.83
CA PHE A 163 3.50 -6.38 9.70
C PHE A 163 2.20 -7.11 10.03
N ALA A 164 1.15 -6.78 9.31
CA ALA A 164 -0.16 -7.39 9.43
C ALA A 164 -0.54 -8.10 8.12
N LYS A 165 -1.11 -9.30 8.25
CA LYS A 165 -1.93 -9.92 7.22
C LYS A 165 -3.37 -9.50 7.46
N VAL A 166 -3.98 -8.88 6.47
CA VAL A 166 -5.37 -8.42 6.52
C VAL A 166 -6.19 -9.22 5.52
N ASP A 167 -7.27 -9.82 5.98
CA ASP A 167 -8.33 -10.33 5.11
C ASP A 167 -9.26 -9.16 4.75
N ILE A 168 -9.19 -8.69 3.52
CA ILE A 168 -9.84 -7.43 3.13
C ILE A 168 -11.37 -7.52 3.05
N PHE A 169 -11.93 -8.73 2.97
CA PHE A 169 -13.37 -8.94 2.92
C PHE A 169 -13.99 -9.02 4.30
N THR A 170 -13.31 -9.70 5.23
CA THR A 170 -13.80 -9.89 6.60
C THR A 170 -13.30 -8.81 7.57
N GLY A 171 -12.21 -8.13 7.24
CA GLY A 171 -11.52 -7.20 8.13
C GLY A 171 -10.64 -7.88 9.19
N GLU A 172 -10.49 -9.22 9.17
CA GLU A 172 -9.65 -9.95 10.13
C GLU A 172 -8.17 -9.54 9.98
N VAL A 173 -7.53 -9.22 11.10
CA VAL A 173 -6.11 -8.80 11.14
C VAL A 173 -5.28 -9.79 11.96
N LYS A 174 -4.25 -10.36 11.35
CA LYS A 174 -3.23 -11.15 12.05
C LYS A 174 -1.90 -10.43 12.01
N LYS A 175 -1.26 -10.25 13.17
CA LYS A 175 -0.06 -9.41 13.32
C LYS A 175 1.17 -10.27 13.58
N HIS A 176 2.27 -9.97 12.91
CA HIS A 176 3.60 -10.47 13.20
C HIS A 176 4.45 -9.32 13.75
N VAL A 177 4.67 -9.32 15.07
CA VAL A 177 5.38 -8.24 15.79
C VAL A 177 6.84 -8.63 15.99
N TYR A 178 7.76 -7.73 15.65
CA TYR A 178 9.20 -8.02 15.67
C TYR A 178 9.79 -8.11 17.09
N GLY A 179 9.14 -7.47 18.06
CA GLY A 179 9.52 -7.43 19.46
C GLY A 179 10.06 -6.06 19.90
N ASP A 180 10.41 -5.94 21.19
CA ASP A 180 10.77 -4.66 21.81
C ASP A 180 12.05 -4.05 21.21
N LYS A 181 11.93 -2.80 20.74
CA LYS A 181 12.96 -2.02 20.01
C LYS A 181 13.51 -2.70 18.75
N ARG A 182 12.66 -3.48 18.09
CA ARG A 182 12.97 -4.12 16.82
C ARG A 182 12.03 -3.58 15.77
N TYR A 183 12.59 -3.06 14.68
CA TYR A 183 11.83 -2.38 13.65
C TYR A 183 12.25 -2.83 12.26
N GLY A 184 11.31 -2.83 11.33
CA GLY A 184 11.55 -3.24 9.94
C GLY A 184 11.12 -2.18 8.95
N GLY A 185 10.62 -2.65 7.81
CA GLY A 185 10.05 -1.85 6.74
C GLY A 185 8.97 -2.64 6.00
N GLU A 186 8.94 -2.50 4.67
CA GLU A 186 7.98 -3.19 3.81
C GLU A 186 8.11 -4.74 3.90
N PRO A 187 7.01 -5.46 4.22
CA PRO A 187 6.97 -6.92 4.13
C PRO A 187 6.82 -7.34 2.66
N PHE A 188 7.69 -8.24 2.19
CA PHE A 188 7.64 -8.74 0.82
C PHE A 188 7.01 -10.14 0.75
N PHE A 189 5.81 -10.24 0.15
CA PHE A 189 5.17 -11.52 -0.17
C PHE A 189 5.80 -12.17 -1.40
N LEU A 190 6.30 -13.39 -1.21
CA LEU A 190 6.83 -14.28 -2.22
C LEU A 190 5.93 -15.52 -2.31
N PRO A 191 5.17 -15.70 -3.41
CA PRO A 191 4.37 -16.92 -3.58
C PRO A 191 5.26 -18.16 -3.62
N ARG A 192 4.76 -19.30 -3.14
CA ARG A 192 5.50 -20.58 -3.16
C ARG A 192 5.80 -21.03 -4.58
N ASN A 193 4.85 -20.83 -5.47
CA ASN A 193 4.90 -21.18 -6.88
C ASN A 193 4.00 -20.21 -7.68
N ASP A 194 4.09 -20.27 -9.00
CA ASP A 194 3.25 -19.47 -9.90
C ASP A 194 1.98 -20.21 -10.33
N ASP A 195 1.60 -21.28 -9.63
CA ASP A 195 0.38 -22.04 -9.92
C ASP A 195 -0.86 -21.23 -9.52
N PRO A 196 -1.73 -20.85 -10.48
CA PRO A 196 -2.94 -20.08 -10.19
C PRO A 196 -3.93 -20.80 -9.27
N GLU A 197 -3.83 -22.13 -9.16
CA GLU A 197 -4.70 -22.95 -8.30
C GLU A 197 -4.22 -23.02 -6.85
N SER A 198 -3.01 -22.53 -6.56
CA SER A 198 -2.51 -22.43 -5.19
C SER A 198 -3.35 -21.43 -4.39
N ALA A 199 -3.44 -21.64 -3.08
CA ALA A 199 -4.08 -20.66 -2.20
C ALA A 199 -3.39 -19.30 -2.34
N GLU A 200 -4.17 -18.22 -2.36
CA GLU A 200 -3.67 -16.85 -2.60
C GLU A 200 -2.54 -16.45 -1.64
N ASP A 201 -2.58 -16.96 -0.41
CA ASP A 201 -1.62 -16.72 0.67
C ASP A 201 -0.57 -17.83 0.85
N ASP A 202 -0.50 -18.83 -0.05
CA ASP A 202 0.55 -19.85 0.00
C ASP A 202 1.89 -19.28 -0.48
N GLY A 203 2.70 -18.89 0.49
CA GLY A 203 3.99 -18.30 0.24
C GLY A 203 4.68 -17.88 1.53
N TYR A 204 5.61 -16.95 1.36
CA TYR A 204 6.49 -16.48 2.41
C TYR A 204 6.49 -14.96 2.44
N ILE A 205 6.57 -14.39 3.64
CA ILE A 205 6.91 -12.99 3.84
C ILE A 205 8.39 -12.88 4.15
N LEU A 206 9.08 -12.06 3.37
CA LEU A 206 10.46 -11.67 3.58
C LEU A 206 10.48 -10.26 4.16
N CYS A 207 11.08 -10.08 5.33
CA CYS A 207 11.19 -8.75 5.93
C CYS A 207 12.53 -8.54 6.64
N PHE A 208 13.12 -7.37 6.45
CA PHE A 208 14.29 -6.97 7.22
C PHE A 208 13.85 -6.47 8.59
N VAL A 209 14.57 -6.90 9.63
CA VAL A 209 14.38 -6.45 11.01
C VAL A 209 15.70 -5.94 11.55
N HIS A 210 15.69 -4.72 12.06
CA HIS A 210 16.78 -4.07 12.77
C HIS A 210 16.51 -4.06 14.27
N ASP A 211 17.42 -4.63 15.06
CA ASP A 211 17.39 -4.56 16.52
C ASP A 211 18.21 -3.36 17.00
N GLU A 212 17.54 -2.33 17.51
CA GLU A 212 18.19 -1.10 17.99
C GLU A 212 18.97 -1.31 19.30
N LYS A 213 18.76 -2.42 20.02
CA LYS A 213 19.54 -2.74 21.23
C LYS A 213 20.92 -3.30 20.88
N THR A 214 20.98 -4.15 19.86
CA THR A 214 22.22 -4.84 19.47
C THR A 214 22.88 -4.26 18.22
N TRP A 215 22.19 -3.34 17.53
CA TRP A 215 22.58 -2.75 16.25
C TRP A 215 22.76 -3.78 15.11
N LYS A 216 22.13 -4.95 15.24
CA LYS A 216 22.17 -6.02 14.24
C LYS A 216 20.93 -5.99 13.37
N SER A 217 21.07 -6.52 12.16
CA SER A 217 19.95 -6.71 11.23
C SER A 217 19.83 -8.17 10.85
N GLU A 218 18.60 -8.60 10.59
CA GLU A 218 18.28 -9.92 10.08
C GLU A 218 17.23 -9.84 8.97
N LEU A 219 17.22 -10.83 8.09
CA LEU A 219 16.11 -11.10 7.18
C LEU A 219 15.29 -12.23 7.77
N GLN A 220 14.04 -11.96 8.12
CA GLN A 220 13.08 -12.96 8.57
C GLN A 220 12.32 -13.55 7.38
N ILE A 221 12.10 -14.86 7.41
CA ILE A 221 11.27 -15.62 6.47
C ILE A 221 10.09 -16.18 7.28
N VAL A 222 8.91 -15.65 7.01
CA VAL A 222 7.69 -15.95 7.76
C VAL A 222 6.70 -16.64 6.84
N ASN A 223 6.06 -17.70 7.29
CA ASN A 223 5.01 -18.37 6.53
C ASN A 223 3.79 -17.44 6.36
N ALA A 224 3.38 -17.16 5.13
CA ALA A 224 2.37 -16.15 4.84
C ALA A 224 0.94 -16.59 5.21
N MET A 225 0.69 -17.90 5.41
CA MET A 225 -0.61 -18.43 5.81
C MET A 225 -0.85 -18.27 7.31
N ASN A 226 0.13 -18.68 8.13
CA ASN A 226 -0.01 -18.79 9.59
C ASN A 226 0.84 -17.78 10.38
N LEU A 227 1.65 -16.96 9.70
CA LEU A 227 2.56 -15.95 10.27
C LEU A 227 3.64 -16.47 11.21
N GLN A 228 3.94 -17.77 11.16
CA GLN A 228 5.03 -18.37 11.93
C GLN A 228 6.38 -18.08 11.27
N LEU A 229 7.35 -17.65 12.08
CA LEU A 229 8.74 -17.48 11.65
C LEU A 229 9.35 -18.84 11.36
N GLU A 230 9.76 -19.09 10.11
CA GLU A 230 10.39 -20.35 9.70
C GLU A 230 11.92 -20.24 9.66
N ALA A 231 12.45 -19.07 9.29
CA ALA A 231 13.89 -18.83 9.29
C ALA A 231 14.24 -17.37 9.61
N SER A 232 15.43 -17.16 10.18
CA SER A 232 16.04 -15.84 10.35
C SER A 232 17.50 -15.89 9.90
N ILE A 233 17.87 -14.98 9.01
CA ILE A 233 19.21 -14.86 8.43
C ILE A 233 19.87 -13.63 9.02
N LYS A 234 20.92 -13.82 9.82
CA LYS A 234 21.71 -12.73 10.39
C LYS A 234 22.57 -12.09 9.30
N LEU A 235 22.52 -10.76 9.22
CA LEU A 235 23.30 -10.00 8.24
C LEU A 235 24.64 -9.54 8.85
N PRO A 236 25.71 -9.47 8.04
CA PRO A 236 27.04 -9.10 8.54
C PRO A 236 27.13 -7.61 8.91
N SER A 237 26.18 -6.80 8.46
CA SER A 237 26.11 -5.36 8.70
C SER A 237 24.68 -4.91 8.95
N ARG A 238 24.52 -3.70 9.48
CA ARG A 238 23.23 -3.04 9.61
C ARG A 238 22.64 -2.78 8.22
N VAL A 239 21.38 -3.20 8.04
CA VAL A 239 20.52 -2.73 6.95
C VAL A 239 19.75 -1.52 7.48
N PRO A 240 19.96 -0.30 6.94
CA PRO A 240 19.18 0.87 7.33
C PRO A 240 17.72 0.73 6.88
N TYR A 241 16.83 1.51 7.49
CA TYR A 241 15.45 1.62 7.01
C TYR A 241 15.46 2.12 5.55
N GLY A 242 14.57 1.54 4.74
CA GLY A 242 14.45 1.83 3.32
C GLY A 242 12.99 2.00 2.91
N PHE A 243 12.76 2.01 1.60
CA PHE A 243 11.44 2.11 0.99
C PHE A 243 11.04 0.76 0.38
N HIS A 244 10.64 0.76 -0.89
CA HIS A 244 10.14 -0.42 -1.58
C HIS A 244 11.26 -1.41 -1.93
N GLY A 245 10.94 -2.70 -1.79
CA GLY A 245 11.74 -3.83 -2.19
C GLY A 245 11.11 -4.59 -3.36
N THR A 246 11.91 -5.42 -4.00
CA THR A 246 11.42 -6.38 -4.99
C THR A 246 12.19 -7.70 -4.86
N PHE A 247 11.60 -8.76 -5.39
CA PHE A 247 12.23 -10.06 -5.51
C PHE A 247 12.35 -10.42 -6.99
N ILE A 248 13.51 -10.91 -7.38
CA ILE A 248 13.78 -11.40 -8.73
C ILE A 248 14.14 -12.87 -8.57
N ASP A 249 13.32 -13.74 -9.13
CA ASP A 249 13.57 -15.18 -9.08
C ASP A 249 14.74 -15.57 -9.99
N ALA A 250 15.31 -16.75 -9.74
CA ALA A 250 16.47 -17.23 -10.47
C ALA A 250 16.22 -17.40 -11.98
N LYS A 251 15.00 -17.75 -12.42
CA LYS A 251 14.68 -17.90 -13.85
C LYS A 251 14.62 -16.53 -14.53
N SER A 252 14.06 -15.53 -13.85
CA SER A 252 14.02 -14.15 -14.32
C SER A 252 15.43 -13.53 -14.40
N LEU A 253 16.32 -13.85 -13.46
CA LEU A 253 17.71 -13.39 -13.47
C LEU A 253 18.53 -13.90 -14.67
N VAL A 254 18.20 -15.06 -15.25
CA VAL A 254 18.91 -15.58 -16.44
C VAL A 254 18.79 -14.63 -17.64
N ASN A 255 17.72 -13.83 -17.69
CA ASN A 255 17.49 -12.85 -18.76
C ASN A 255 18.12 -11.49 -18.47
N GLN A 256 18.93 -11.37 -17.41
CA GLN A 256 19.69 -10.16 -17.11
C GLN A 256 20.88 -10.07 -18.09
N ALA A 257 20.69 -9.30 -19.16
CA ALA A 257 21.75 -8.93 -20.11
C ALA A 257 22.75 -7.94 -19.51
#